data_AF-A0AAE1QP46-F1
#
_entry.id   AF-A0AAE1QP46-F1
#
_cell.length_a   1.000
_cell.length_b   1.000
_cell.length_c   1.000
_cell.angle_alpha   90.00
_cell.angle_beta   90.00
_cell.angle_gamma   90.00
#
_symmetry.space_group_name_H-M   'P 1'
#
loop_
_entity.id
_entity.type
_entity.pdbx_description
1 polymer ?
#
loop_
_entity_poly.entity_id
_entity_poly.type
_entity_poly.pdbx_seq_one_letter_code
_entity_poly.pdbx_strand_id
1 'polypeptide(L)'
;MTDTRRRVKLYALNADRQWDDRGTGHVSSSYVDRLKGMSLLVRAESDGSLLLESKIQQDTAYQKQQALLEYDEDSEEEEGDEDNILNSSKRPRLGSQ
;
A
#
# COMPACT_ATOMS: atom_id res chain seq x y z
N MET A 1 6.97 2.07 -15.88
CA MET A 1 6.55 1.21 -14.75
C MET A 1 6.62 2.06 -13.50
N THR A 2 5.49 2.38 -12.90
CA THR A 2 5.42 3.01 -11.57
C THR A 2 5.95 2.02 -10.54
N ASP A 3 6.91 2.43 -9.71
CA ASP A 3 7.54 1.57 -8.70
C ASP A 3 6.55 1.32 -7.55
N THR A 4 5.71 0.29 -7.69
CA THR A 4 4.70 -0.07 -6.67
C THR A 4 5.32 -0.60 -5.38
N ARG A 5 6.58 -1.02 -5.41
CA ARG A 5 7.28 -1.63 -4.27
C ARG A 5 7.37 -0.72 -3.04
N ARG A 6 7.34 0.60 -3.25
CA ARG A 6 7.44 1.62 -2.19
C ARG A 6 6.23 2.56 -2.15
N ARG A 7 5.18 2.26 -2.90
CA ARG A 7 3.93 3.00 -2.85
C ARG A 7 3.21 2.69 -1.53
N VAL A 8 2.81 3.73 -0.81
CA VAL A 8 2.18 3.63 0.51
C VAL A 8 0.99 4.57 0.60
N LYS A 9 -0.01 4.18 1.39
CA LYS A 9 -1.10 5.05 1.83
C LYS A 9 -0.81 5.49 3.26
N LEU A 10 -0.85 6.79 3.52
CA LEU A 10 -0.51 7.36 4.82
C LEU A 10 -1.79 7.66 5.59
N TYR A 11 -1.91 7.11 6.80
CA TYR A 11 -3.00 7.41 7.70
C TYR A 11 -2.49 8.07 8.97
N ALA A 12 -3.27 8.98 9.54
CA ALA A 12 -3.00 9.61 10.82
C ALA A 12 -4.21 9.48 11.75
N LEU A 13 -3.98 9.15 13.02
CA LEU A 13 -5.05 9.10 14.00
C LEU A 13 -5.47 10.52 14.38
N ASN A 14 -6.75 10.83 14.26
CA ASN A 14 -7.31 12.14 14.57
C ASN A 14 -7.82 12.25 16.03
N ALA A 15 -8.37 13.41 16.40
CA ALA A 15 -8.87 13.67 17.75
C ALA A 15 -10.02 12.73 18.17
N ASP A 16 -10.80 12.28 17.20
CA ASP A 16 -11.92 11.35 17.38
C ASP A 16 -11.48 9.88 17.38
N ARG A 17 -10.16 9.63 17.39
CA ARG A 17 -9.54 8.30 17.35
C ARG A 17 -9.87 7.52 16.08
N GLN A 18 -10.12 8.21 14.98
CA GLN A 18 -10.31 7.63 13.66
C GLN A 18 -9.06 7.84 12.80
N TRP A 19 -8.89 6.99 11.78
CA TRP A 19 -7.78 7.12 10.84
C TRP A 19 -8.18 8.03 9.68
N ASP A 20 -7.52 9.19 9.58
CA ASP A 20 -7.66 10.09 8.45
C ASP A 20 -6.69 9.68 7.34
N ASP A 21 -7.20 9.55 6.11
CA ASP A 21 -6.36 9.39 4.92
C ASP A 21 -5.62 10.71 4.63
N ARG A 22 -4.30 10.65 4.64
CA ARG A 22 -3.40 11.78 4.37
C ARG A 22 -2.91 11.78 2.92
N GLY A 23 -3.19 10.73 2.16
CA GLY A 23 -2.86 10.58 0.75
C GLY A 23 -1.96 9.38 0.45
N THR A 24 -1.76 9.16 -0.84
CA THR A 24 -0.88 8.12 -1.38
C THR A 24 0.44 8.72 -1.86
N GLY A 25 1.54 8.01 -1.58
CA GLY A 25 2.88 8.48 -1.89
C GLY A 25 3.91 7.37 -1.97
N HIS A 26 5.18 7.76 -2.19
CA HIS A 26 6.31 6.85 -2.20
C HIS A 26 7.17 7.04 -0.95
N VAL A 27 7.45 5.95 -0.24
CA VAL A 27 8.25 5.97 0.98
C VAL A 27 9.75 5.81 0.69
N SER A 28 10.57 6.55 1.42
CA SER A 28 12.03 6.40 1.44
C SER A 28 12.58 6.65 2.85
N SER A 29 13.82 6.23 3.08
CA SER A 29 14.56 6.54 4.31
C SER A 29 15.85 7.29 3.99
N SER A 30 16.13 8.35 4.74
CA SER A 30 17.38 9.12 4.60
C SER A 30 17.74 9.84 5.91
N TYR A 31 19.01 10.22 6.06
CA TYR A 31 19.44 11.05 7.19
C TYR A 31 18.99 12.50 6.95
N VAL A 32 18.25 13.07 7.90
CA VAL A 32 17.76 14.45 7.84
C VAL A 32 18.51 15.31 8.85
N ASP A 33 19.31 16.25 8.35
CA ASP A 33 20.22 17.04 9.18
C ASP A 33 19.52 17.88 10.25
N ARG A 34 18.34 18.43 9.96
CA ARG A 34 17.55 19.21 10.95
C ARG A 34 17.00 18.33 12.07
N LEU A 35 16.76 17.05 11.81
CA LEU A 35 16.26 16.09 12.79
C LEU A 35 17.41 15.30 13.46
N LYS A 36 18.64 15.44 12.95
CA LYS A 36 19.84 14.74 13.42
C LYS A 36 19.59 13.23 13.53
N GLY A 37 19.11 12.61 12.46
CA GLY A 37 18.86 11.18 12.43
C GLY A 37 18.25 10.64 11.14
N MET A 38 18.25 9.32 11.05
CA MET A 38 17.53 8.58 10.01
C MET A 38 16.03 8.86 10.13
N SER A 39 15.40 9.18 9.02
CA SER A 39 14.00 9.59 8.96
C SER A 39 13.28 8.88 7.82
N LEU A 40 11.99 8.66 8.01
CA LEU A 40 11.05 8.24 6.97
C LEU A 40 10.51 9.46 6.27
N LEU A 41 10.52 9.41 4.94
CA LEU A 41 9.99 10.45 4.06
C LEU A 41 8.93 9.84 3.15
N VAL A 42 7.78 10.49 3.04
CA VAL A 42 6.73 10.12 2.08
C VAL A 42 6.47 11.29 1.14
N ARG A 43 6.62 11.05 -0.15
CA ARG A 43 6.38 12.05 -1.21
C ARG A 43 5.07 11.73 -1.94
N ALA A 44 4.18 12.70 -2.06
CA ALA A 44 2.88 12.54 -2.70
C ALA A 44 3.03 12.12 -4.17
N GLU A 45 2.14 11.24 -4.65
CA GLU A 45 2.07 10.90 -6.08
C GLU A 45 1.52 12.03 -6.95
N SER A 46 0.64 12.86 -6.38
CA SER A 46 -0.06 13.92 -7.10
C SER A 46 0.87 15.05 -7.55
N ASP A 47 1.75 15.53 -6.67
CA ASP A 47 2.55 16.73 -6.90
C ASP A 47 3.99 16.63 -6.36
N GLY A 48 4.38 15.49 -5.76
CA GLY A 48 5.70 15.32 -5.15
C GLY A 48 5.92 16.11 -3.86
N SER A 49 4.87 16.73 -3.29
CA SER A 49 4.94 17.38 -1.98
C SER A 49 5.29 16.38 -0.88
N LEU A 50 5.78 16.89 0.26
CA LEU A 50 6.17 16.06 1.39
C LEU A 50 4.94 15.80 2.28
N LEU A 51 4.43 14.56 2.25
CA LEU A 51 3.30 14.13 3.09
C LEU A 51 3.74 13.80 4.52
N LEU A 52 4.95 13.25 4.67
CA LEU A 52 5.53 12.88 5.96
C LEU A 52 7.03 13.13 5.98
N GLU A 53 7.50 13.69 7.09
CA GLU A 53 8.90 13.63 7.52
C GLU A 53 8.93 13.27 9.00
N SER A 54 9.42 12.08 9.32
CA SER A 54 9.45 11.57 10.69
C SER A 54 10.78 10.93 11.02
N LYS A 55 11.43 11.41 12.09
CA LYS A 55 12.66 10.80 12.62
C LYS A 55 12.33 9.44 13.22
N ILE A 56 13.10 8.42 12.86
CA ILE A 56 13.02 7.11 13.49
C ILE A 56 13.66 7.20 14.88
N GLN A 57 12.83 7.28 15.92
CA GLN A 57 13.28 7.28 17.32
C GLN A 57 13.43 5.85 17.85
N GLN A 58 14.50 5.58 18.61
CA GLN A 58 14.82 4.23 19.11
C GLN A 58 13.89 3.75 20.24
N ASP A 59 13.29 4.68 20.96
CA ASP A 59 12.32 4.47 22.04
C ASP A 59 10.88 4.32 21.53
N THR A 60 10.63 4.59 20.25
CA THR A 60 9.32 4.39 19.64
C THR A 60 9.12 2.91 19.27
N ALA A 61 8.10 2.29 19.84
CA ALA A 61 7.69 0.93 19.50
C ALA A 61 6.92 0.90 18.16
N TYR A 62 7.64 0.74 17.06
CA TYR A 62 7.02 0.52 15.74
C TYR A 62 6.44 -0.89 15.66
N GLN A 63 5.16 -0.99 15.31
CA GLN A 63 4.47 -2.27 15.17
C GLN A 63 4.09 -2.51 13.72
N LYS A 64 4.50 -3.65 13.17
CA LYS A 64 3.99 -4.14 11.89
C LYS A 64 2.62 -4.76 12.16
N GLN A 65 1.55 -4.05 11.80
CA GLN A 65 0.22 -4.63 11.78
C GLN A 65 0.10 -5.60 10.60
N GLN A 66 -0.69 -6.66 10.76
CA GLN A 66 -1.01 -7.56 9.65
C GLN A 66 -1.71 -6.75 8.55
N ALA A 67 -1.43 -7.07 7.28
CA ALA A 67 -2.04 -6.38 6.16
C ALA A 67 -3.56 -6.48 6.29
N LEU A 68 -4.21 -5.33 6.52
CA LEU A 68 -5.66 -5.23 6.49
C LEU A 68 -6.06 -5.31 5.01
N LEU A 69 -6.69 -6.43 4.62
CA LEU A 69 -7.37 -6.52 3.33
C LEU A 69 -8.64 -5.69 3.45
N GLU A 70 -8.55 -4.42 3.10
CA GLU A 70 -9.73 -3.62 2.80
C GLU A 70 -10.24 -4.10 1.43
N TYR A 71 -11.42 -4.71 1.40
CA TYR A 71 -12.09 -5.04 0.14
C TYR A 71 -12.57 -3.71 -0.44
N ASP A 72 -11.90 -3.20 -1.48
CA ASP A 72 -12.47 -2.17 -2.34
C ASP A 72 -13.69 -2.80 -3.04
N GLU A 73 -14.91 -2.43 -2.66
CA GLU A 73 -16.15 -2.87 -3.34
C GLU A 73 -16.23 -2.40 -4.81
N ASP A 74 -15.32 -1.51 -5.23
CA ASP A 74 -15.23 -0.96 -6.60
C ASP A 74 -14.30 -1.76 -7.54
N SER A 75 -13.85 -2.96 -7.17
CA SER A 75 -13.31 -3.88 -8.19
C SER A 75 -14.47 -4.49 -8.99
N GLU A 76 -15.09 -3.69 -9.87
CA GLU A 76 -15.91 -4.19 -10.95
C GLU A 76 -15.05 -5.15 -11.78
N GLU A 77 -15.51 -6.40 -11.88
CA GLU A 77 -14.95 -7.41 -12.77
C GLU A 77 -15.01 -6.85 -14.21
N GLU A 78 -13.86 -6.62 -14.85
CA GLU A 78 -13.86 -6.39 -16.30
C GLU A 78 -14.34 -7.66 -17.01
N GLU A 79 -15.61 -7.66 -17.42
CA GLU A 79 -16.13 -8.55 -18.46
C GLU A 79 -15.60 -8.10 -19.85
N GLY A 80 -14.93 -9.01 -20.56
CA GLY A 80 -14.58 -8.90 -21.99
C GLY A 80 -13.32 -9.72 -22.31
N ASP A 81 -13.27 -10.71 -23.20
CA ASP A 81 -14.11 -10.97 -24.37
C ASP A 81 -14.34 -12.49 -24.56
N GLU A 82 -15.59 -12.87 -24.83
CA GLU A 82 -16.02 -14.22 -25.20
C GLU A 82 -15.62 -14.55 -26.65
N ASP A 83 -14.33 -14.67 -26.98
CA ASP A 83 -13.93 -15.16 -28.31
C ASP A 83 -12.55 -15.84 -28.30
N ASN A 84 -12.43 -17.02 -27.67
CA ASN A 84 -11.41 -17.99 -28.09
C ASN A 84 -11.79 -19.46 -27.79
N ILE A 85 -12.70 -19.98 -28.62
CA ILE A 85 -12.60 -21.27 -29.32
C ILE A 85 -12.29 -22.53 -28.46
N LEU A 86 -13.34 -23.29 -28.18
CA LEU A 86 -13.52 -24.68 -28.65
C LEU A 86 -12.25 -25.45 -29.09
N ASN A 87 -11.42 -25.89 -28.13
CA ASN A 87 -10.71 -27.18 -28.12
C ASN A 87 -9.75 -27.15 -26.93
N SER A 88 -9.79 -28.04 -25.94
CA SER A 88 -9.85 -29.48 -26.13
C SER A 88 -9.89 -30.15 -24.75
N SER A 89 -10.77 -31.13 -24.63
CA SER A 89 -10.58 -32.38 -23.87
C SER A 89 -10.07 -32.34 -22.42
N LYS A 90 -11.00 -32.68 -21.51
CA LYS A 90 -10.85 -33.68 -20.44
C LYS A 90 -9.59 -33.58 -19.57
N ARG A 91 -9.79 -33.29 -18.27
CA ARG A 91 -9.57 -34.29 -17.20
C ARG A 91 -10.12 -33.85 -15.82
N PRO A 92 -10.43 -34.82 -14.95
CA PRO A 92 -11.36 -34.70 -13.84
C PRO A 92 -10.71 -34.27 -12.53
N ARG A 93 -11.59 -33.97 -11.56
CA ARG A 93 -11.32 -33.66 -10.15
C ARG A 93 -10.48 -34.73 -9.46
N LEU A 94 -9.55 -34.31 -8.60
CA LEU A 94 -9.22 -35.02 -7.38
C LEU A 94 -9.44 -34.07 -6.20
N GLY A 95 -10.49 -34.34 -5.43
CA GLY A 95 -10.40 -34.15 -3.99
C GLY A 95 -9.83 -35.44 -3.40
N SER A 96 -9.02 -35.32 -2.37
CA SER A 96 -9.12 -36.15 -1.17
C SER A 96 -8.12 -35.72 -0.11
N GLN A 97 -8.53 -35.98 1.13
CA GLN A 97 -7.67 -36.25 2.29
C GLN A 97 -6.61 -37.32 1.98
#